data_AF-A0A3D5CI37-F1
#
_entry.id   AF-A0A3D5CI37-F1
#
_cell.length_a   1.000
_cell.length_b   1.000
_cell.length_c   1.000
_cell.angle_alpha   90.00
_cell.angle_beta   90.00
_cell.angle_gamma   90.00
#
_symmetry.space_group_name_H-M   'P 1'
#
loop_
_entity.id
_entity.type
_entity.pdbx_description
1 polymer ?
#
loop_
_entity_poly.entity_id
_entity_poly.type
_entity_poly.pdbx_seq_one_letter_code
_entity_poly.pdbx_strand_id
1 'polypeptide(L)'
;WEPGRFPNRPRSRFTLAELPEHYDALLFLQNESLEPVFSEHRRELTEDAARHVAELYRSMLDRSAAPVDEIQRFTMQLVWCLFAEDLGMLEGYPLQATVEALLKEDDPDSAKEIGYLFQLLNQKGDHNRKGRFAGTRYVNGDLFARPAAVYLDRAELLHLKQAAEFNWREVNPTIFGSLLEGVLGDDRRSEIGAHYTHEADIMKIVAPTIVRPWRER
;
A
#
# COMPACT_ATOMS: atom_id res chain seq x y z
N TRP A 1 20.00 8.76 -13.65
CA TRP A 1 20.24 7.94 -14.87
C TRP A 1 21.71 7.52 -14.97
N GLU A 2 22.03 6.22 -15.09
CA GLU A 2 23.40 5.75 -15.40
C GLU A 2 23.43 5.11 -16.80
N PRO A 3 24.05 5.76 -17.80
CA PRO A 3 24.20 5.18 -19.13
C PRO A 3 25.11 3.93 -19.05
N GLY A 4 24.64 2.81 -19.60
CA GLY A 4 25.47 1.61 -19.84
C GLY A 4 25.26 0.41 -18.92
N ARG A 5 24.41 0.50 -17.88
CA ARG A 5 24.24 -0.61 -16.91
C ARG A 5 23.42 -1.82 -17.44
N PHE A 6 22.69 -1.66 -18.55
CA PHE A 6 21.86 -2.71 -19.16
C PHE A 6 22.10 -2.82 -20.69
N PRO A 7 23.27 -3.32 -21.12
CA PRO A 7 23.67 -3.22 -22.53
C PRO A 7 22.89 -4.14 -23.49
N ASN A 8 22.21 -5.18 -23.00
CA ASN A 8 21.65 -6.25 -23.86
C ASN A 8 20.16 -6.56 -23.66
N ARG A 9 19.40 -5.77 -22.87
CA ARG A 9 17.96 -5.99 -22.68
C ARG A 9 17.20 -4.66 -22.55
N PRO A 10 16.01 -4.55 -23.15
CA PRO A 10 15.17 -3.36 -22.99
C PRO A 10 14.72 -3.19 -21.52
N ARG A 11 14.65 -1.95 -21.02
CA ARG A 11 14.19 -1.63 -19.64
C ARG A 11 12.66 -1.66 -19.50
N SER A 12 11.93 -1.58 -20.60
CA SER A 12 10.47 -1.68 -20.70
C SER A 12 10.11 -2.13 -22.11
N ARG A 13 8.99 -2.86 -22.26
CA ARG A 13 8.55 -3.41 -23.55
C ARG A 13 7.02 -3.40 -23.62
N PHE A 14 6.51 -2.46 -24.40
CA PHE A 14 5.10 -2.33 -24.73
C PHE A 14 4.88 -2.30 -26.25
N THR A 15 3.66 -2.59 -26.66
CA THR A 15 3.18 -2.43 -28.04
C THR A 15 2.90 -0.96 -28.34
N LEU A 16 2.79 -0.62 -29.63
CA LEU A 16 2.44 0.75 -30.03
C LEU A 16 1.05 1.19 -29.52
N ALA A 17 0.13 0.24 -29.32
CA ALA A 17 -1.20 0.50 -28.80
C ALA A 17 -1.20 0.91 -27.32
N GLU A 18 -0.25 0.39 -26.54
CA GLU A 18 -0.08 0.67 -25.11
C GLU A 18 0.75 1.95 -24.87
N LEU A 19 1.30 2.56 -25.93
CA LEU A 19 2.13 3.76 -25.83
C LEU A 19 1.50 4.93 -25.05
N PRO A 20 0.19 5.23 -25.14
CA PRO A 20 -0.44 6.25 -24.31
C PRO A 20 -0.36 5.96 -22.80
N GLU A 21 -0.30 4.68 -22.41
CA GLU A 21 -0.20 4.26 -21.02
C GLU A 21 1.24 4.23 -20.48
N HIS A 22 2.22 4.22 -21.37
CA HIS A 22 3.66 4.13 -21.06
C HIS A 22 4.44 5.37 -21.55
N TYR A 23 3.77 6.50 -21.74
CA TYR A 23 4.42 7.73 -22.19
C TYR A 23 5.47 8.24 -21.19
N ASP A 24 5.36 7.84 -19.93
CA ASP A 24 6.26 8.15 -18.83
C ASP A 24 7.67 7.56 -19.03
N ALA A 25 7.76 6.39 -19.67
CA ALA A 25 9.01 5.78 -20.12
C ALA A 25 9.67 6.58 -21.26
N LEU A 26 8.91 7.45 -21.93
CA LEU A 26 9.32 8.28 -23.06
C LEU A 26 9.46 9.78 -22.71
N LEU A 27 9.40 10.17 -21.43
CA LEU A 27 9.51 11.58 -21.01
C LEU A 27 10.79 12.27 -21.51
N PHE A 28 11.85 11.50 -21.73
CA PHE A 28 13.10 12.00 -22.31
C PHE A 28 12.92 12.58 -23.73
N LEU A 29 11.89 12.17 -24.49
CA LEU A 29 11.55 12.73 -25.80
C LEU A 29 10.91 14.11 -25.70
N GLN A 30 10.26 14.43 -24.58
CA GLN A 30 9.62 15.71 -24.36
C GLN A 30 10.63 16.78 -23.92
N ASN A 31 11.59 16.40 -23.09
CA ASN A 31 12.62 17.29 -22.58
C ASN A 31 13.81 16.47 -22.05
N GLU A 32 15.03 16.83 -22.44
CA GLU A 32 16.27 16.16 -22.02
C GLU A 32 16.50 16.16 -20.49
N SER A 33 15.84 17.07 -19.76
CA SER A 33 15.91 17.15 -18.29
C SER A 33 14.88 16.29 -17.55
N LEU A 34 13.94 15.64 -18.26
CA LEU A 34 12.97 14.73 -17.66
C LEU A 34 13.51 13.30 -17.68
N GLU A 35 13.66 12.71 -16.50
CA GLU A 35 14.10 11.32 -16.38
C GLU A 35 12.96 10.36 -16.78
N PRO A 36 13.24 9.33 -17.62
CA PRO A 36 12.25 8.33 -17.98
C PRO A 36 11.85 7.48 -16.77
N VAL A 37 10.55 7.31 -16.60
CA VAL A 37 9.94 6.55 -15.51
C VAL A 37 9.52 5.20 -16.08
N PHE A 38 10.15 4.12 -15.62
CA PHE A 38 9.77 2.76 -16.02
C PHE A 38 8.75 2.26 -15.00
N SER A 39 7.46 2.40 -15.32
CA SER A 39 6.34 2.09 -14.42
C SER A 39 5.74 0.70 -14.59
N GLU A 40 5.98 -0.02 -15.70
CA GLU A 40 5.38 -1.35 -15.98
C GLU A 40 5.55 -2.34 -14.83
N HIS A 41 6.78 -2.56 -14.37
CA HIS A 41 7.05 -3.46 -13.25
C HIS A 41 6.34 -3.01 -11.96
N ARG A 42 6.27 -1.69 -11.74
CA ARG A 42 5.55 -1.13 -10.59
C ARG A 42 4.04 -1.24 -10.75
N ARG A 43 3.48 -1.13 -11.95
CA ARG A 43 2.05 -1.29 -12.23
C ARG A 43 1.61 -2.72 -11.95
N GLU A 44 2.31 -3.72 -12.50
CA GLU A 44 1.99 -5.13 -12.25
C GLU A 44 2.08 -5.46 -10.75
N LEU A 45 3.16 -5.05 -10.07
CA LEU A 45 3.31 -5.24 -8.62
C LEU A 45 2.21 -4.52 -7.82
N THR A 46 1.82 -3.32 -8.25
CA THR A 46 0.75 -2.54 -7.61
C THR A 46 -0.60 -3.21 -7.79
N GLU A 47 -0.91 -3.72 -8.98
CA GLU A 47 -2.17 -4.41 -9.28
C GLU A 47 -2.29 -5.73 -8.49
N ASP A 48 -1.22 -6.52 -8.42
CA ASP A 48 -1.21 -7.78 -7.68
C ASP A 48 -1.34 -7.57 -6.16
N ALA A 49 -0.61 -6.60 -5.60
CA ALA A 49 -0.74 -6.22 -4.18
C ALA A 49 -2.17 -5.71 -3.87
N ALA A 50 -2.72 -4.87 -4.75
CA ALA A 50 -4.07 -4.34 -4.61
C ALA A 50 -5.12 -5.45 -4.63
N ARG A 51 -4.95 -6.42 -5.54
CA ARG A 51 -5.85 -7.57 -5.68
C ARG A 51 -5.97 -8.33 -4.37
N HIS A 52 -4.85 -8.69 -3.74
CA HIS A 52 -4.91 -9.45 -2.49
C HIS A 52 -5.54 -8.70 -1.32
N VAL A 53 -5.28 -7.39 -1.21
CA VAL A 53 -5.95 -6.55 -0.20
C VAL A 53 -7.45 -6.41 -0.49
N ALA A 54 -7.84 -6.27 -1.76
CA ALA A 54 -9.23 -6.19 -2.16
C ALA A 54 -9.99 -7.52 -1.95
N GLU A 55 -9.37 -8.65 -2.26
CA GLU A 55 -9.89 -10.00 -1.98
C GLU A 55 -10.08 -10.21 -0.49
N LEU A 56 -9.09 -9.84 0.32
CA LEU A 56 -9.18 -9.85 1.78
C LEU A 56 -10.36 -9.01 2.29
N TYR A 57 -10.50 -7.78 1.81
CA TYR A 57 -11.60 -6.88 2.19
C TYR A 57 -12.97 -7.45 1.83
N ARG A 58 -13.14 -7.93 0.59
CA ARG A 58 -14.39 -8.52 0.10
C ARG A 58 -14.76 -9.77 0.89
N SER A 59 -13.80 -10.66 1.14
CA SER A 59 -14.02 -11.86 1.94
C SER A 59 -14.55 -11.54 3.33
N MET A 60 -13.94 -10.55 4.02
CA MET A 60 -14.38 -10.10 5.33
C MET A 60 -15.81 -9.52 5.29
N LEU A 61 -16.14 -8.75 4.25
CA LEU A 61 -17.49 -8.20 4.06
C LEU A 61 -18.53 -9.31 3.81
N ASP A 62 -18.26 -10.21 2.89
CA ASP A 62 -19.20 -11.24 2.43
C ASP A 62 -19.64 -12.14 3.58
N ARG A 63 -18.72 -12.47 4.50
CA ARG A 63 -19.04 -13.26 5.70
C ARG A 63 -19.44 -12.43 6.91
N SER A 64 -19.56 -11.10 6.78
CA SER A 64 -19.89 -10.18 7.87
C SER A 64 -18.97 -10.33 9.08
N ALA A 65 -17.65 -10.32 8.85
CA ALA A 65 -16.61 -10.55 9.86
C ALA A 65 -16.67 -9.59 11.05
N ALA A 66 -17.08 -8.34 10.80
CA ALA A 66 -17.21 -7.24 11.75
C ALA A 66 -18.12 -6.15 11.13
N PRO A 67 -18.50 -5.09 11.85
CA PRO A 67 -19.16 -3.93 11.25
C PRO A 67 -18.37 -3.35 10.08
N VAL A 68 -19.05 -2.89 9.03
CA VAL A 68 -18.43 -2.40 7.78
C VAL A 68 -17.39 -1.30 8.04
N ASP A 69 -17.66 -0.40 8.98
CA ASP A 69 -16.74 0.67 9.36
C ASP A 69 -15.48 0.15 10.07
N GLU A 70 -15.58 -0.96 10.79
CA GLU A 70 -14.45 -1.63 11.43
C GLU A 70 -13.61 -2.40 10.41
N ILE A 71 -14.24 -3.12 9.49
CA ILE A 71 -13.55 -3.80 8.38
C ILE A 71 -12.76 -2.77 7.54
N GLN A 72 -13.38 -1.62 7.22
CA GLN A 72 -12.71 -0.54 6.50
C GLN A 72 -11.50 0.02 7.25
N ARG A 73 -11.63 0.26 8.56
CA ARG A 73 -10.49 0.69 9.39
C ARG A 73 -9.39 -0.36 9.44
N PHE A 74 -9.76 -1.62 9.64
CA PHE A 74 -8.83 -2.74 9.71
C PHE A 74 -8.00 -2.85 8.43
N THR A 75 -8.65 -2.80 7.26
CA THR A 75 -7.96 -2.82 5.97
C THR A 75 -7.05 -1.61 5.77
N MET A 76 -7.47 -0.40 6.15
CA MET A 76 -6.62 0.79 6.06
C MET A 76 -5.38 0.69 6.99
N GLN A 77 -5.58 0.18 8.21
CA GLN A 77 -4.51 -0.05 9.18
C GLN A 77 -3.52 -1.12 8.70
N LEU A 78 -4.00 -2.18 8.05
CA LEU A 78 -3.15 -3.19 7.39
C LEU A 78 -2.31 -2.58 6.27
N VAL A 79 -2.93 -1.87 5.32
CA VAL A 79 -2.23 -1.23 4.20
C VAL A 79 -1.16 -0.28 4.69
N TRP A 80 -1.46 0.50 5.74
CA TRP A 80 -0.46 1.36 6.37
C TRP A 80 0.73 0.55 6.91
N CYS A 81 0.47 -0.55 7.63
CA CYS A 81 1.54 -1.41 8.16
C CYS A 81 2.40 -1.99 7.03
N LEU A 82 1.81 -2.45 5.94
CA LEU A 82 2.51 -2.98 4.77
C LEU A 82 3.51 -1.96 4.19
N PHE A 83 3.06 -0.72 3.98
CA PHE A 83 3.97 0.37 3.59
C PHE A 83 5.00 0.70 4.68
N ALA A 84 4.59 0.71 5.95
CA ALA A 84 5.45 1.13 7.05
C ALA A 84 6.62 0.17 7.29
N GLU A 85 6.41 -1.14 7.13
CA GLU A 85 7.48 -2.15 7.21
C GLU A 85 8.54 -1.92 6.13
N ASP A 86 8.10 -1.77 4.89
CA ASP A 86 9.00 -1.55 3.77
C ASP A 86 9.53 -0.12 3.65
N LEU A 87 8.93 0.88 4.27
CA LEU A 87 9.56 2.20 4.37
C LEU A 87 10.54 2.29 5.56
N GLY A 88 10.75 1.18 6.30
CA GLY A 88 11.63 1.13 7.46
C GLY A 88 11.07 1.91 8.66
N MET A 89 9.76 2.14 8.69
CA MET A 89 9.08 2.77 9.83
C MET A 89 8.81 1.77 10.94
N LEU A 90 8.61 0.49 10.60
CA LEU A 90 8.46 -0.62 11.53
C LEU A 90 9.61 -1.60 11.30
N GLU A 91 10.52 -1.72 12.26
CA GLU A 91 11.67 -2.62 12.13
C GLU A 91 11.26 -4.07 12.41
N GLY A 92 11.88 -5.02 11.70
CA GLY A 92 11.68 -6.45 11.95
C GLY A 92 10.34 -7.01 11.44
N TYR A 93 9.63 -6.27 10.59
CA TYR A 93 8.42 -6.72 9.90
C TYR A 93 7.35 -7.33 10.85
N PRO A 94 6.89 -6.57 11.86
CA PRO A 94 5.96 -7.06 12.88
C PRO A 94 4.64 -7.63 12.35
N LEU A 95 4.02 -7.03 11.34
CA LEU A 95 2.83 -7.54 10.67
C LEU A 95 3.13 -8.84 9.93
N GLN A 96 4.14 -8.85 9.05
CA GLN A 96 4.52 -10.06 8.31
C GLN A 96 4.85 -11.22 9.28
N ALA A 97 5.66 -10.97 10.31
CA ALA A 97 6.02 -11.95 11.32
C ALA A 97 4.80 -12.45 12.12
N THR A 98 3.80 -11.59 12.34
CA THR A 98 2.55 -11.96 13.00
C THR A 98 1.70 -12.87 12.12
N VAL A 99 1.56 -12.54 10.83
CA VAL A 99 0.81 -13.35 9.86
C VAL A 99 1.45 -14.72 9.67
N GLU A 100 2.78 -14.78 9.56
CA GLU A 100 3.51 -16.04 9.47
C GLU A 100 3.36 -16.91 10.71
N ALA A 101 3.23 -16.31 11.89
CA ALA A 101 2.98 -17.03 13.13
C ALA A 101 1.56 -17.58 13.18
N LEU A 102 0.55 -16.76 12.87
CA LEU A 102 -0.85 -17.17 12.81
C LEU A 102 -1.05 -18.34 11.84
N LEU A 103 -0.40 -18.34 10.68
CA LEU A 103 -0.49 -19.43 9.72
C LEU A 103 0.10 -20.77 10.20
N LYS A 104 0.88 -20.78 11.27
CA LYS A 104 1.44 -21.99 11.91
C LYS A 104 0.56 -22.52 13.05
N GLU A 105 -0.41 -21.73 13.49
CA GLU A 105 -1.35 -22.12 14.55
C GLU A 105 -2.52 -22.93 13.96
N ASP A 106 -3.02 -23.88 14.74
CA ASP A 106 -4.19 -24.68 14.36
C ASP A 106 -5.49 -23.87 14.48
N ASP A 107 -5.55 -22.95 15.44
CA ASP A 107 -6.67 -22.05 15.72
C ASP A 107 -6.18 -20.59 15.87
N PRO A 108 -5.92 -19.88 14.76
CA PRO A 108 -5.28 -18.57 14.78
C PRO A 108 -6.21 -17.45 15.26
N ASP A 109 -5.81 -16.70 16.29
CA ASP A 109 -6.55 -15.52 16.76
C ASP A 109 -5.94 -14.22 16.21
N SER A 110 -6.25 -13.94 14.95
CA SER A 110 -5.81 -12.72 14.25
C SER A 110 -6.44 -11.45 14.81
N ALA A 111 -7.67 -11.52 15.34
CA ALA A 111 -8.31 -10.37 15.99
C ALA A 111 -7.47 -9.89 17.18
N LYS A 112 -6.96 -10.84 17.99
CA LYS A 112 -6.07 -10.55 19.10
C LYS A 112 -4.69 -10.10 18.65
N GLU A 113 -3.99 -10.86 17.82
CA GLU A 113 -2.57 -10.58 17.51
C GLU A 113 -2.40 -9.32 16.64
N ILE A 114 -3.21 -9.16 15.59
CA ILE A 114 -3.17 -7.96 14.72
C ILE A 114 -3.80 -6.77 15.45
N GLY A 115 -4.89 -6.98 16.19
CA GLY A 115 -5.48 -5.93 17.02
C GLY A 115 -4.50 -5.39 18.06
N TYR A 116 -3.70 -6.27 18.68
CA TYR A 116 -2.64 -5.88 19.61
C TYR A 116 -1.52 -5.09 18.93
N LEU A 117 -1.11 -5.47 17.71
CA LEU A 117 -0.19 -4.66 16.91
C LEU A 117 -0.73 -3.24 16.72
N PHE A 118 -2.00 -3.09 16.34
CA PHE A 118 -2.60 -1.77 16.13
C PHE A 118 -2.71 -0.95 17.43
N GLN A 119 -2.96 -1.61 18.57
CA GLN A 119 -2.91 -0.95 19.88
C GLN A 119 -1.51 -0.43 20.20
N LEU A 120 -0.46 -1.21 19.93
CA LEU A 120 0.94 -0.79 20.14
C LEU A 120 1.32 0.40 19.25
N LEU A 121 0.79 0.48 18.03
CA LEU A 121 0.98 1.62 17.14
C LEU A 121 0.30 2.90 17.66
N ASN A 122 -0.79 2.79 18.41
CA ASN A 122 -1.42 3.93 19.11
C ASN A 122 -0.82 4.22 20.50
N GLN A 123 0.05 3.35 21.02
CA GLN A 123 0.57 3.47 22.37
C GLN A 123 1.78 4.40 22.43
N LYS A 124 1.71 5.45 23.26
CA LYS A 124 2.84 6.35 23.53
C LYS A 124 3.92 5.67 24.40
N GLY A 125 5.18 6.00 24.13
CA GLY A 125 6.35 5.41 24.79
C GLY A 125 6.70 4.00 24.27
N ASP A 126 7.66 3.32 24.89
CA ASP A 126 8.27 2.09 24.33
C ASP A 126 8.01 0.81 25.17
N HIS A 127 7.05 0.86 26.08
CA HIS A 127 6.68 -0.30 26.90
C HIS A 127 5.85 -1.32 26.10
N ASN A 128 5.85 -2.59 26.53
CA ASN A 128 5.10 -3.70 25.90
C ASN A 128 5.49 -4.07 24.45
N ARG A 129 6.55 -3.46 23.91
CA ARG A 129 7.13 -3.78 22.60
C ARG A 129 8.22 -4.83 22.75
N LYS A 130 7.84 -6.10 22.63
CA LYS A 130 8.74 -7.26 22.78
C LYS A 130 8.45 -8.30 21.71
N GLY A 131 9.40 -9.21 21.50
CA GLY A 131 9.28 -10.27 20.51
C GLY A 131 9.08 -9.68 19.10
N ARG A 132 8.06 -10.19 18.38
CA ARG A 132 7.68 -9.73 17.03
C ARG A 132 7.36 -8.23 16.97
N PHE A 133 6.94 -7.63 18.09
CA PHE A 133 6.54 -6.22 18.13
C PHE A 133 7.65 -5.27 18.59
N ALA A 134 8.88 -5.75 18.76
CA ALA A 134 9.98 -4.94 19.29
C ALA A 134 10.30 -3.70 18.43
N GLY A 135 10.18 -3.80 17.10
CA GLY A 135 10.41 -2.69 16.18
C GLY A 135 9.19 -1.79 15.92
N THR A 136 8.09 -1.98 16.66
CA THR A 136 6.94 -1.08 16.56
C THR A 136 7.24 0.27 17.20
N ARG A 137 6.55 1.33 16.76
CA ARG A 137 6.68 2.67 17.32
C ARG A 137 5.34 3.36 17.40
N TYR A 138 5.25 4.39 18.24
CA TYR A 138 4.05 5.21 18.31
C TYR A 138 3.86 5.94 16.97
N VAL A 139 2.69 5.77 16.38
CA VAL A 139 2.24 6.42 15.17
C VAL A 139 1.21 7.46 15.59
N ASN A 140 1.59 8.73 15.48
CA ASN A 140 0.66 9.82 15.72
C ASN A 140 -0.38 9.90 14.60
N GLY A 141 -1.62 10.30 14.92
CA GLY A 141 -2.72 10.50 13.98
C GLY A 141 -3.96 9.67 14.30
N ASP A 142 -5.06 9.99 13.61
CA ASP A 142 -6.37 9.38 13.88
C ASP A 142 -6.50 7.94 13.37
N LEU A 143 -5.58 7.47 12.53
CA LEU A 143 -5.66 6.15 11.89
C LEU A 143 -5.70 5.01 12.92
N PHE A 144 -4.85 5.07 13.95
CA PHE A 144 -4.80 4.06 15.02
C PHE A 144 -5.51 4.50 16.30
N ALA A 145 -6.19 5.66 16.30
CA ALA A 145 -6.93 6.13 17.48
C ALA A 145 -8.06 5.17 17.88
N ARG A 146 -8.59 4.40 16.91
CA ARG A 146 -9.50 3.27 17.12
C ARG A 146 -8.90 2.01 16.48
N PRO A 147 -8.05 1.26 17.21
CA PRO A 147 -7.48 0.01 16.72
C PRO A 147 -8.61 -0.97 16.39
N ALA A 148 -8.68 -1.45 15.14
CA ALA A 148 -9.67 -2.43 14.74
C ALA A 148 -9.20 -3.85 15.09
N ALA A 149 -10.14 -4.74 15.38
CA ALA A 149 -9.84 -6.14 15.65
C ALA A 149 -10.81 -7.03 14.86
N VAL A 150 -10.30 -7.67 13.81
CA VAL A 150 -11.10 -8.54 12.95
C VAL A 150 -10.43 -9.90 12.88
N TYR A 151 -11.20 -10.95 13.17
CA TYR A 151 -10.75 -12.31 12.95
C TYR A 151 -10.67 -12.55 11.45
N LEU A 152 -9.56 -13.12 10.98
CA LEU A 152 -9.29 -13.57 9.63
C LEU A 152 -9.28 -15.10 9.60
N ASP A 153 -9.96 -15.68 8.63
CA ASP A 153 -9.83 -17.11 8.36
C ASP A 153 -8.50 -17.45 7.68
N ARG A 154 -8.27 -18.74 7.44
CA ARG A 154 -7.00 -19.20 6.86
C ARG A 154 -6.80 -18.72 5.41
N ALA A 155 -7.85 -18.58 4.61
CA ALA A 155 -7.74 -18.08 3.24
C ALA A 155 -7.41 -16.58 3.23
N GLU A 156 -8.05 -15.82 4.11
CA GLU A 156 -7.79 -14.40 4.32
C GLU A 156 -6.37 -14.15 4.85
N LEU A 157 -5.88 -14.97 5.77
CA LEU A 157 -4.48 -14.91 6.23
C LEU A 157 -3.48 -15.21 5.09
N LEU A 158 -3.83 -16.08 4.14
CA LEU A 158 -2.99 -16.32 2.97
C LEU A 158 -2.97 -15.11 2.02
N HIS A 159 -4.10 -14.44 1.79
CA HIS A 159 -4.13 -13.18 1.04
C HIS A 159 -3.28 -12.11 1.71
N LEU A 160 -3.40 -11.95 3.03
CA LEU A 160 -2.59 -11.00 3.77
C LEU A 160 -1.10 -11.36 3.73
N LYS A 161 -0.75 -12.66 3.81
CA LYS A 161 0.63 -13.12 3.63
C LYS A 161 1.16 -12.75 2.25
N GLN A 162 0.41 -13.04 1.18
CA GLN A 162 0.84 -12.69 -0.17
C GLN A 162 1.04 -11.18 -0.29
N ALA A 163 0.11 -10.37 0.23
CA ALA A 163 0.23 -8.91 0.26
C ALA A 163 1.49 -8.44 1.03
N ALA A 164 1.84 -9.08 2.14
CA ALA A 164 3.03 -8.76 2.94
C ALA A 164 4.36 -9.19 2.30
N GLU A 165 4.34 -10.09 1.32
CA GLU A 165 5.54 -10.52 0.59
C GLU A 165 5.94 -9.58 -0.56
N PHE A 166 5.06 -8.65 -0.96
CA PHE A 166 5.41 -7.61 -1.95
C PHE A 166 6.37 -6.57 -1.36
N ASN A 167 7.21 -6.00 -2.23
CA ASN A 167 8.02 -4.83 -1.88
C ASN A 167 7.17 -3.55 -2.03
N TRP A 168 6.59 -3.07 -0.93
CA TRP A 168 5.76 -1.86 -0.89
C TRP A 168 6.54 -0.56 -1.15
N ARG A 169 7.87 -0.60 -1.25
CA ARG A 169 8.65 0.51 -1.82
C ARG A 169 8.41 0.70 -3.33
N GLU A 170 8.02 -0.36 -4.02
CA GLU A 170 7.78 -0.38 -5.46
C GLU A 170 6.30 -0.24 -5.81
N VAL A 171 5.41 -0.42 -4.84
CA VAL A 171 3.97 -0.20 -4.99
C VAL A 171 3.70 1.29 -5.17
N ASN A 172 3.00 1.64 -6.25
CA ASN A 172 2.64 3.02 -6.51
C ASN A 172 1.55 3.47 -5.52
N PRO A 173 1.70 4.64 -4.85
CA PRO A 173 0.65 5.22 -4.01
C PRO A 173 -0.71 5.41 -4.71
N THR A 174 -0.79 5.39 -6.04
CA THR A 174 -2.04 5.31 -6.80
C THR A 174 -2.95 4.17 -6.32
N ILE A 175 -2.36 3.11 -5.74
CA ILE A 175 -3.08 1.98 -5.13
C ILE A 175 -4.11 2.42 -4.10
N PHE A 176 -3.90 3.53 -3.40
CA PHE A 176 -4.88 4.04 -2.44
C PHE A 176 -6.20 4.42 -3.11
N GLY A 177 -6.15 4.91 -4.36
CA GLY A 177 -7.34 5.20 -5.15
C GLY A 177 -8.12 3.93 -5.47
N SER A 178 -7.45 2.93 -6.06
CA SER A 178 -8.10 1.65 -6.41
C SER A 178 -8.54 0.84 -5.20
N LEU A 179 -7.79 0.89 -4.10
CA LEU A 179 -8.18 0.29 -2.83
C LEU A 179 -9.36 1.02 -2.20
N LEU A 180 -9.39 2.36 -2.16
CA LEU A 180 -10.56 3.10 -1.68
C LEU A 180 -11.79 2.79 -2.54
N GLU A 181 -11.65 2.78 -3.86
CA GLU A 181 -12.75 2.49 -4.78
C GLU A 181 -13.28 1.07 -4.60
N GLY A 182 -12.40 0.09 -4.40
CA GLY A 182 -12.76 -1.30 -4.11
C GLY A 182 -13.35 -1.50 -2.73
N VAL A 183 -12.91 -0.70 -1.74
CA VAL A 183 -13.38 -0.75 -0.35
C VAL A 183 -14.70 0.00 -0.14
N LEU A 184 -14.93 1.10 -0.86
CA LEU A 184 -16.12 1.94 -0.66
C LEU A 184 -17.38 1.42 -1.38
N GLY A 185 -17.23 0.51 -2.35
CA GLY A 185 -18.33 0.02 -3.19
C GLY A 185 -18.89 1.08 -4.14
N ASP A 186 -19.65 0.65 -5.16
CA ASP A 186 -20.24 1.54 -6.17
C ASP A 186 -21.13 2.64 -5.56
N ASP A 187 -21.87 2.32 -4.48
CA ASP A 187 -22.93 3.18 -3.95
C ASP A 187 -22.42 4.44 -3.22
N ARG A 188 -21.21 4.42 -2.65
CA ARG A 188 -20.63 5.59 -1.94
C ARG A 188 -19.62 6.39 -2.76
N ARG A 189 -19.39 6.01 -4.03
CA ARG A 189 -18.47 6.72 -4.94
C ARG A 189 -18.96 8.13 -5.29
N SER A 190 -20.27 8.30 -5.41
CA SER A 190 -20.93 9.57 -5.75
C SER A 190 -21.02 10.56 -4.58
N GLU A 191 -21.10 10.07 -3.33
CA GLU A 191 -21.32 10.91 -2.15
C GLU A 191 -20.05 11.62 -1.66
N ILE A 192 -18.87 11.07 -1.93
CA ILE A 192 -17.60 11.55 -1.35
C ILE A 192 -16.78 12.37 -2.37
N GLY A 193 -17.19 12.41 -3.64
CA GLY A 193 -16.41 13.09 -4.69
C GLY A 193 -15.00 12.52 -4.83
N ALA A 194 -14.82 11.23 -4.48
CA ALA A 194 -13.53 10.54 -4.44
C ALA A 194 -13.07 10.16 -5.86
N HIS A 195 -12.99 11.15 -6.75
CA HIS A 195 -12.29 10.98 -8.01
C HIS A 195 -10.80 11.05 -7.73
N TYR A 196 -10.16 9.89 -7.80
CA TYR A 196 -8.72 9.81 -7.80
C TYR A 196 -8.14 10.71 -8.91
N THR A 197 -7.20 11.59 -8.55
CA THR A 197 -6.52 12.47 -9.50
C THR A 197 -5.19 11.84 -9.89
N HIS A 198 -4.98 11.60 -11.18
CA HIS A 198 -3.75 10.97 -11.66
C HIS A 198 -2.51 11.81 -11.29
N GLU A 199 -1.38 11.15 -11.02
CA GLU A 199 -0.12 11.81 -10.68
C GLU A 199 0.28 12.87 -11.72
N ALA A 200 0.06 12.58 -13.01
CA ALA A 200 0.32 13.53 -14.09
C ALA A 200 -0.49 14.83 -13.94
N ASP A 201 -1.73 14.75 -13.47
CA ASP A 201 -2.59 15.91 -13.22
C ASP A 201 -2.17 16.67 -11.96
N ILE A 202 -1.72 15.96 -10.91
CA ILE A 202 -1.11 16.58 -9.73
C ILE A 202 0.13 17.38 -10.14
N MET A 203 0.98 16.81 -10.98
CA MET A 203 2.22 17.44 -11.44
C MET A 203 1.98 18.67 -12.34
N LYS A 204 0.83 18.79 -13.02
CA LYS A 204 0.46 20.03 -13.73
C LYS A 204 0.37 21.24 -12.79
N ILE A 205 0.03 21.02 -11.52
CA ILE A 205 -0.05 22.06 -10.48
C ILE A 205 1.27 22.15 -9.71
N VAL A 206 1.78 21.03 -9.21
CA VAL A 206 2.97 21.00 -8.34
C VAL A 206 4.24 21.45 -9.07
N ALA A 207 4.41 21.08 -10.34
CA ALA A 207 5.61 21.42 -11.11
C ALA A 207 5.81 22.95 -11.26
N PRO A 208 4.83 23.74 -11.77
CA PRO A 208 4.99 25.19 -11.89
C PRO A 208 4.94 25.94 -10.56
N THR A 209 4.26 25.43 -9.53
CA THR A 209 4.04 26.18 -8.27
C THR A 209 5.10 25.94 -7.20
N ILE A 210 5.70 24.74 -7.17
CA ILE A 210 6.67 24.35 -6.14
C ILE A 210 8.02 23.99 -6.77
N VAL A 211 8.02 23.04 -7.71
CA VAL A 211 9.27 22.42 -8.18
C VAL A 211 10.14 23.40 -8.98
N ARG A 212 9.56 24.10 -9.97
CA ARG A 212 10.30 25.08 -10.78
C ARG A 212 10.82 26.25 -9.92
N PRO A 213 9.98 26.93 -9.12
CA PRO A 213 10.46 28.02 -8.27
C PRO A 213 11.55 27.60 -7.26
N TRP A 214 11.51 26.37 -6.76
CA TRP A 214 12.53 25.88 -5.83
C TRP A 214 13.86 25.55 -6.53
N ARG A 215 13.82 25.02 -7.76
CA ARG A 215 15.01 24.69 -8.55
C ARG A 215 15.72 25.90 -9.15
N GLU A 216 15.00 27.01 -9.33
CA GLU A 216 15.53 28.27 -9.88
C GLU A 216 16.20 29.17 -8.81
N ARG A 217 16.20 28.76 -7.54
CA ARG A 217 16.88 29.42 -6.42
C ARG A 217 18.28 28.84 -6.20
#